data_AF-A0A7V7D893-F1
#
_entry.id   AF-A0A7V7D893-F1
#
_cell.length_a   1.000
_cell.length_b   1.000
_cell.length_c   1.000
_cell.angle_alpha   90.00
_cell.angle_beta   90.00
_cell.angle_gamma   90.00
#
_symmetry.space_group_name_H-M   'P 1'
#
loop_
_entity.id
_entity.type
_entity.pdbx_description
1 polymer ?
#
loop_
_entity_poly.entity_id
_entity_poly.type
_entity_poly.pdbx_seq_one_letter_code
_entity_poly.pdbx_strand_id
1 'polypeptide(L)' 'MVTAALATAMRRAELLNCTWADVDFDAKTIGVNYKQNTRNTWEWLIKDAEHKTLPLTDDIVQMLVERQARQA' A
#
# COMPACT_ATOMS: atom_id res chain seq x y z
N MET A 1 3.79 8.02 5.12
CA MET A 1 4.16 6.59 5.29
C MET A 1 3.98 6.16 6.74
N VAL A 2 4.52 6.87 7.75
CA VAL A 2 4.30 6.52 9.18
C VAL A 2 2.82 6.49 9.57
N THR A 3 2.02 7.47 9.15
CA THR A 3 0.57 7.51 9.46
C THR A 3 -0.19 6.34 8.84
N ALA A 4 0.15 5.96 7.59
CA ALA A 4 -0.44 4.78 6.96
C ALA A 4 -0.06 3.48 7.69
N ALA A 5 1.17 3.39 8.21
CA ALA A 5 1.61 2.27 9.05
C ALA A 5 0.77 2.14 10.32
N LEU A 6 0.51 3.26 11.00
CA LEU A 6 -0.30 3.30 12.21
C LEU A 6 -1.76 2.91 11.93
N ALA A 7 -2.33 3.36 10.81
CA ALA A 7 -3.72 3.09 10.47
C ALA A 7 -3.98 1.64 10.02
N THR A 8 -2.99 1.00 9.39
CA THR A 8 -3.16 -0.31 8.74
C THR A 8 -2.46 -1.45 9.47
N ALA A 9 -1.63 -1.13 10.47
CA ALA A 9 -0.75 -2.09 11.17
C ALA A 9 0.13 -2.94 10.23
N MET A 10 0.41 -2.44 9.02
CA MET A 10 1.26 -3.14 8.07
C MET A 10 2.70 -3.25 8.58
N ARG A 11 3.31 -4.40 8.31
CA ARG A 11 4.73 -4.62 8.59
C ARG A 11 5.55 -3.66 7.73
N ARG A 12 6.74 -3.28 8.19
CA ARG A 12 7.64 -2.37 7.45
C ARG A 12 7.87 -2.81 6.00
N ALA A 13 8.06 -4.11 5.74
CA ALA A 13 8.27 -4.63 4.39
C ALA A 13 7.03 -4.47 3.49
N GLU A 14 5.81 -4.61 4.05
CA GLU A 14 4.55 -4.44 3.31
C GLU A 14 4.38 -2.98 2.89
N LEU A 15 4.65 -2.03 3.80
CA LEU A 15 4.65 -0.60 3.50
C LEU A 15 5.67 -0.20 2.43
N LEU A 16 6.87 -0.79 2.47
CA LEU A 16 7.96 -0.45 1.54
C LEU A 16 7.76 -1.02 0.14
N ASN A 17 7.03 -2.14 0.01
CA ASN A 17 6.70 -2.75 -1.28
C ASN A 17 5.33 -2.31 -1.82
N CYS A 18 4.61 -1.45 -1.08
CA CYS A 18 3.35 -0.89 -1.53
C CYS A 18 3.58 0.10 -2.68
N THR A 19 2.78 -0.04 -3.72
CA THR A 19 2.74 0.85 -4.88
C THR A 19 1.39 1.56 -4.95
N TRP A 20 1.28 2.60 -5.79
CA TRP A 20 -0.01 3.27 -6.00
C TRP A 20 -1.08 2.34 -6.60
N ALA A 21 -0.68 1.29 -7.32
CA ALA A 21 -1.60 0.30 -7.87
C ALA A 21 -2.24 -0.60 -6.78
N ASP A 22 -1.72 -0.57 -5.55
CA ASP A 22 -2.27 -1.32 -4.43
C ASP A 22 -3.35 -0.55 -3.65
N VAL A 23 -3.54 0.73 -3.95
CA VAL A 23 -4.50 1.59 -3.25
C VAL A 23 -5.75 1.74 -4.13
N ASP A 24 -6.87 1.26 -3.61
CA ASP A 24 -8.19 1.51 -4.18
C ASP A 24 -8.82 2.69 -3.41
N PHE A 25 -8.81 3.87 -4.03
CA PHE A 25 -9.34 5.08 -3.42
C PHE A 25 -10.88 5.09 -3.35
N ASP A 26 -11.56 4.39 -4.25
CA ASP A 26 -13.02 4.32 -4.29
C ASP A 26 -13.53 3.37 -3.20
N ALA A 27 -12.92 2.19 -3.09
CA ALA A 27 -13.22 1.23 -2.03
C ALA A 27 -12.57 1.61 -0.69
N LYS A 28 -11.66 2.60 -0.68
CA LYS A 28 -10.86 3.03 0.47
C LYS A 28 -10.11 1.85 1.09
N THR A 29 -9.39 1.09 0.27
CA THR A 29 -8.62 -0.05 0.73
C THR A 29 -7.19 -0.04 0.20
N ILE A 30 -6.33 -0.78 0.88
CA ILE A 30 -4.96 -1.04 0.46
C ILE A 30 -4.71 -2.55 0.42
N GLY A 31 -4.19 -3.04 -0.69
CA GLY A 31 -3.83 -4.43 -0.89
C GLY A 31 -2.37 -4.71 -0.51
N VAL A 32 -2.16 -5.79 0.23
CA VAL A 32 -0.83 -6.35 0.49
C VAL A 32 -0.73 -7.65 -0.31
N ASN A 33 0.02 -7.59 -1.42
CA ASN A 33 0.17 -8.69 -2.38
C ASN A 33 1.64 -8.92 -2.74
N TYR A 34 1.95 -10.15 -3.17
CA TYR A 34 3.26 -10.43 -3.76
C TYR A 34 3.48 -9.52 -4.97
N LYS A 35 4.75 -9.26 -5.28
CA LYS A 35 5.16 -8.48 -6.43
C LYS A 35 5.91 -9.36 -7.39
N GLN A 36 5.53 -9.28 -8.66
CA GLN A 36 6.32 -9.81 -9.74
C GLN A 36 7.44 -8.81 -10.06
N ASN A 37 8.51 -9.30 -10.69
CA ASN A 37 9.52 -8.42 -11.24
C ASN A 37 8.95 -7.70 -12.47
N THR A 38 8.81 -6.38 -12.39
CA THR A 38 8.33 -5.52 -13.48
C THR A 38 9.20 -4.28 -13.59
N ARG A 39 8.89 -3.38 -14.54
CA ARG A 39 9.56 -2.08 -14.63
C ARG A 39 9.45 -1.25 -13.34
N ASN A 40 8.37 -1.43 -12.58
CA ASN A 40 8.02 -0.59 -11.43
C ASN A 40 8.12 -1.34 -10.09
N THR A 41 8.38 -2.65 -10.10
CA THR A 41 8.39 -3.50 -8.91
C THR A 41 9.53 -4.51 -8.99
N TRP A 42 10.17 -4.78 -7.87
CA TRP A 42 11.05 -5.94 -7.75
C TRP A 42 10.23 -7.15 -7.30
N GLU A 43 10.72 -8.35 -7.63
CA GLU A 43 10.09 -9.56 -7.12
C GLU A 43 10.11 -9.54 -5.60
N TRP A 44 8.94 -9.69 -5.00
CA TRP A 44 8.77 -9.73 -3.56
C TRP A 44 7.69 -10.75 -3.20
N LEU A 45 8.12 -11.82 -2.57
CA LEU A 45 7.25 -12.84 -2.00
C LEU A 45 6.94 -12.45 -0.55
N ILE A 46 5.65 -12.34 -0.23
CA ILE A 46 5.22 -12.08 1.14
C ILE A 46 5.57 -13.31 1.97
N LYS A 47 6.13 -13.08 3.16
CA LYS A 47 6.37 -14.15 4.12
C LYS A 47 5.06 -14.89 4.40
N ASP A 48 5.09 -16.21 4.31
CA ASP A 48 3.92 -17.08 4.53
C ASP A 48 2.80 -16.91 3.48
N ALA A 49 3.07 -16.23 2.35
CA ALA A 49 2.12 -15.98 1.26
C ALA A 49 0.79 -15.35 1.70
N GLU A 50 0.82 -14.57 2.78
CA GLU A 50 -0.37 -13.93 3.34
C GLU A 50 -0.79 -12.73 2.49
N HIS A 51 -1.97 -12.83 1.87
CA HIS A 51 -2.61 -11.73 1.16
C HIS A 51 -3.67 -11.09 2.06
N LYS A 52 -3.67 -9.75 2.13
CA LYS A 52 -4.68 -9.03 2.90
C LYS A 52 -5.06 -7.72 2.25
N THR A 53 -6.34 -7.39 2.36
CA THR A 53 -6.90 -6.08 2.00
C THR A 53 -7.26 -5.38 3.29
N LEU A 54 -6.69 -4.19 3.50
CA LEU A 54 -6.85 -3.43 4.73
C LEU A 54 -7.71 -2.20 4.45
N PRO A 55 -8.70 -1.89 5.31
CA PRO A 55 -9.49 -0.68 5.16
C PRO A 55 -8.65 0.56 5.47
N LEU A 56 -8.93 1.65 4.77
CA LEU A 56 -8.37 2.96 4.99
C LEU A 56 -9.45 3.90 5.52
N THR A 57 -9.06 4.79 6.43
CA THR A 57 -9.93 5.90 6.84
C THR A 57 -9.84 7.06 5.84
N ASP A 58 -10.84 7.93 5.85
CA ASP A 58 -10.93 9.08 4.95
C ASP A 58 -9.71 10.02 5.07
N ASP A 59 -9.24 10.24 6.30
CA ASP A 59 -8.04 11.05 6.56
C ASP A 59 -6.79 10.46 5.89
N ILE A 60 -6.65 9.14 5.92
CA ILE A 60 -5.51 8.45 5.31
C ILE A 60 -5.61 8.48 3.79
N VAL A 61 -6.82 8.28 3.25
CA VAL A 61 -7.10 8.42 1.81
C VAL A 61 -6.73 9.81 1.32
N GLN A 62 -7.18 10.87 1.99
CA GLN A 62 -6.85 12.24 1.64
C GLN A 62 -5.33 12.51 1.66
N MET A 63 -4.65 12.07 2.72
CA MET A 63 -3.19 12.17 2.83
C MET A 63 -2.47 11.42 1.68
N LEU A 64 -2.97 10.25 1.28
CA LEU A 64 -2.41 9.46 0.18
C LEU A 64 -2.61 10.14 -1.17
N VAL A 65 -3.78 10.72 -1.45
CA VAL A 65 -4.07 11.49 -2.67
C VAL A 65 -3.12 12.68 -2.80
N GLU A 66 -2.97 13.49 -1.74
CA GLU A 66 -2.05 14.64 -1.74
C GLU A 66 -0.59 14.23 -1.95
N ARG A 67 -0.21 13.06 -1.45
CA ARG A 67 1.11 12.51 -1.67
C ARG A 67 1.29 12.04 -3.11
N GLN A 68 0.32 11.34 -3.69
CA GLN A 68 0.37 10.88 -5.08
C GLN A 68 0.52 12.05 -6.05
N ALA A 69 -0.25 13.12 -5.84
CA ALA A 69 -0.19 14.33 -6.65
C ALA A 69 1.18 15.05 -6.61
N ARG A 70 1.95 14.90 -5.53
CA ARG A 70 3.33 15.43 -5.43
C ARG A 70 4.39 14.56 -6.07
N GLN A 71 4.09 13.28 -6.30
CA GLN A 71 5.01 12.31 -6.90
C GLN A 71 4.75 12.09 -8.40
N ALA A 72 3.65 12.64 -8.93
CA ALA A 72 3.31 12.69 -10.36
C ALA A 72 4.04 13.84 -11.05
#